data_AF-A0A6M2CVZ4-F1
#
_entry.id   AF-A0A6M2CVZ4-F1
#
_cell.length_a   1.000
_cell.length_b   1.000
_cell.length_c   1.000
_cell.angle_alpha   90.00
_cell.angle_beta   90.00
_cell.angle_gamma   90.00
#
_symmetry.space_group_name_H-M   'P 1'
#
loop_
_entity.id
_entity.type
_entity.pdbx_description
1 polymer ?
#
loop_
_entity_poly.entity_id
_entity_poly.type
_entity_poly.pdbx_seq_one_letter_code
_entity_poly.pdbx_strand_id
1 'polypeptide(L)'
;MIGARAPFLEIGNGEAYDMLLQNGFVYDSSICIDYVNKTDKLPFFPYTLDYGLGVDCTVPSCPDRGHRGLWLVPLNSYYMTTASAGDGSRTIVSSCAMPDTCSPKPTTDAETLDFLRSNFERYYHSNRAPFPVFIHETWLWTPGRRQGYLSFVDWLLTLDDVFIVTVAEVVRFMKDPKPIGEYVQVDCSKALEFKRCPEVHACSFPDSPIKEARHLVGCRPCPQRYPWLWDVVRTVKHDVSYEVSEKRNFCAGCVILICLAIIVCLAYFSAKPLARGNKTHTL
;
A
#
# COMPACT_ATOMS: atom_id res chain seq x y z
N MET A 1 6.43 -12.17 -7.51
CA MET A 1 5.48 -11.28 -6.80
C MET A 1 5.80 -11.42 -5.32
N ILE A 2 5.92 -10.33 -4.56
CA ILE A 2 6.36 -10.38 -3.14
C ILE A 2 5.30 -9.85 -2.16
N GLY A 3 4.19 -9.33 -2.66
CA GLY A 3 3.12 -8.74 -1.86
C GLY A 3 1.77 -9.32 -2.24
N ALA A 4 0.88 -9.43 -1.25
CA ALA A 4 -0.50 -9.86 -1.43
C ALA A 4 -1.49 -8.84 -0.84
N ARG A 5 -2.68 -8.79 -1.43
CA ARG A 5 -3.86 -8.11 -0.90
C ARG A 5 -5.08 -8.94 -1.28
N ALA A 6 -5.85 -9.36 -0.29
CA ALA A 6 -7.04 -10.15 -0.49
C ALA A 6 -8.16 -9.31 -1.14
N PRO A 7 -8.91 -9.86 -2.10
CA PRO A 7 -10.12 -9.23 -2.62
C PRO A 7 -11.07 -8.83 -1.49
N PHE A 8 -11.70 -7.67 -1.62
CA PHE A 8 -12.64 -7.10 -0.62
C PHE A 8 -12.07 -6.93 0.79
N LEU A 9 -10.75 -7.06 0.97
CA LEU A 9 -10.10 -7.13 2.28
C LEU A 9 -10.64 -8.29 3.14
N GLU A 10 -11.19 -9.32 2.51
CA GLU A 10 -11.65 -10.53 3.18
C GLU A 10 -10.47 -11.46 3.42
N ILE A 11 -10.09 -11.55 4.69
CA ILE A 11 -8.94 -12.33 5.13
C ILE A 11 -9.31 -13.82 5.14
N GLY A 12 -8.39 -14.70 4.75
CA GLY A 12 -8.60 -16.15 4.72
C GLY A 12 -8.04 -16.90 5.93
N ASN A 13 -8.21 -16.38 7.15
CA ASN A 13 -7.66 -16.92 8.41
C ASN A 13 -6.14 -17.12 8.36
N GLY A 14 -5.56 -17.83 9.33
CA GLY A 14 -4.14 -18.16 9.34
C GLY A 14 -3.69 -19.01 8.14
N GLU A 15 -4.59 -19.76 7.52
CA GLU A 15 -4.29 -20.61 6.36
C GLU A 15 -3.86 -19.79 5.13
N ALA A 16 -4.48 -18.64 4.91
CA ALA A 16 -4.05 -17.72 3.86
C ALA A 16 -2.61 -17.23 4.09
N TYR A 17 -2.21 -16.99 5.34
CA TYR A 17 -0.89 -16.49 5.70
C TYR A 17 0.17 -17.57 5.60
N ASP A 18 -0.18 -18.81 5.95
CA ASP A 18 0.68 -19.97 5.68
C ASP A 18 0.91 -20.16 4.19
N MET A 19 -0.13 -20.01 3.36
CA MET A 19 0.01 -20.04 1.90
C MET A 19 0.97 -18.95 1.40
N LEU A 20 0.84 -17.73 1.91
CA LEU A 20 1.73 -16.62 1.54
C LEU A 20 3.19 -16.96 1.86
N LEU A 21 3.46 -17.43 3.08
CA LEU A 21 4.80 -17.83 3.50
C LEU A 21 5.37 -18.97 2.64
N GLN A 22 4.59 -20.04 2.43
CA GLN A 22 5.01 -21.20 1.64
C GLN A 22 5.33 -20.85 0.17
N ASN A 23 4.73 -19.78 -0.36
CA ASN A 23 4.95 -19.32 -1.73
C ASN A 23 5.91 -18.13 -1.83
N GLY A 24 6.63 -17.79 -0.76
CA GLY A 24 7.69 -16.77 -0.77
C GLY A 24 7.18 -15.33 -0.84
N PHE A 25 5.93 -15.08 -0.46
CA PHE A 25 5.45 -13.71 -0.26
C PHE A 25 6.13 -13.11 0.97
N VAL A 26 6.43 -11.81 0.90
CA VAL A 26 7.12 -11.05 1.94
C VAL A 26 6.13 -10.29 2.81
N TYR A 27 5.03 -9.81 2.24
CA TYR A 27 4.04 -9.03 2.98
C TYR A 27 2.59 -9.27 2.53
N ASP A 28 1.67 -9.08 3.46
CA ASP A 28 0.24 -8.90 3.23
C ASP A 28 -0.16 -7.43 3.50
N SER A 29 -1.14 -6.94 2.75
CA SER A 29 -1.77 -5.64 3.00
C SER A 29 -3.29 -5.76 2.86
N SER A 30 -3.90 -6.59 3.71
CA SER A 30 -5.35 -6.85 3.72
C SER A 30 -6.02 -6.45 5.02
N ILE A 31 -5.29 -6.32 6.13
CA ILE A 31 -5.86 -6.01 7.45
C ILE A 31 -6.10 -4.50 7.61
N CYS A 32 -7.36 -4.14 7.84
CA CYS A 32 -7.77 -2.80 8.24
C CYS A 32 -7.59 -2.60 9.74
N ILE A 33 -7.04 -1.45 10.11
CA ILE A 33 -6.95 -1.00 11.50
C ILE A 33 -7.78 0.26 11.63
N ASP A 34 -8.88 0.14 12.36
CA ASP A 34 -9.76 1.25 12.68
C ASP A 34 -9.85 1.46 14.19
N TYR A 35 -9.79 2.72 14.57
CA TYR A 35 -9.96 3.20 15.94
C TYR A 35 -11.21 4.05 16.01
N VAL A 36 -12.36 3.46 15.67
CA VAL A 36 -13.65 4.16 15.77
C VAL A 36 -13.76 4.76 17.18
N ASN A 37 -13.90 6.09 17.24
CA ASN A 37 -13.99 6.91 18.45
C ASN A 37 -12.71 7.04 19.31
N LYS A 38 -11.50 6.77 18.78
CA LYS A 38 -10.22 6.96 19.49
C LYS A 38 -9.17 7.62 18.60
N THR A 39 -9.30 8.94 18.41
CA THR A 39 -8.37 9.76 17.60
C THR A 39 -7.02 10.01 18.26
N ASP A 40 -6.89 9.70 19.55
CA ASP A 40 -5.66 9.72 20.33
C ASP A 40 -4.70 8.58 19.95
N LYS A 41 -5.18 7.60 19.18
CA LYS A 41 -4.37 6.45 18.76
C LYS A 41 -3.54 6.78 17.52
N LEU A 42 -2.25 6.50 17.66
CA LEU A 42 -1.28 6.67 16.59
C LEU A 42 -1.51 5.64 15.47
N PRO A 43 -1.31 6.03 14.19
CA PRO A 43 -1.32 5.06 13.10
C PRO A 43 -0.26 3.97 13.28
N PHE A 44 -0.55 2.74 12.85
CA PHE A 44 0.42 1.64 12.93
C PHE A 44 1.47 1.73 11.83
N PHE A 45 2.71 1.49 12.23
CA PHE A 45 3.76 1.09 11.30
C PHE A 45 3.53 -0.34 10.80
N PRO A 46 4.06 -0.71 9.63
CA PRO A 46 4.19 -2.12 9.26
C PRO A 46 5.01 -2.88 10.29
N TYR A 47 4.64 -4.13 10.54
CA TYR A 47 5.33 -5.01 11.48
C TYR A 47 5.25 -6.45 11.03
N THR A 48 6.11 -7.31 11.56
CA THR A 48 6.08 -8.75 11.27
C THR A 48 5.03 -9.46 12.14
N LEU A 49 4.36 -10.45 11.58
CA LEU A 49 3.39 -11.28 12.29
C LEU A 49 4.05 -12.38 13.16
N ASP A 50 5.32 -12.24 13.51
CA ASP A 50 6.08 -13.18 14.35
C ASP A 50 5.36 -13.54 15.67
N TYR A 51 4.64 -12.58 16.24
CA TYR A 51 3.90 -12.72 17.50
C TYR A 51 2.37 -12.67 17.30
N GLY A 52 1.91 -12.86 16.07
CA GLY A 52 0.50 -12.74 15.71
C GLY A 52 0.07 -11.29 15.51
N LEU A 53 -1.25 -11.10 15.46
CA LEU A 53 -1.85 -9.79 15.21
C LEU A 53 -1.75 -8.91 16.46
N GLY A 54 -1.20 -7.71 16.32
CA GLY A 54 -1.04 -6.75 17.42
C GLY A 54 -2.28 -5.89 17.72
N VAL A 55 -3.40 -6.18 17.07
CA VAL A 55 -4.66 -5.45 17.16
C VAL A 55 -5.84 -6.40 17.23
N ASP A 56 -6.92 -5.94 17.83
CA ASP A 56 -8.20 -6.64 17.78
C ASP A 56 -8.70 -6.64 16.33
N CYS A 57 -8.97 -7.84 15.82
CA CYS A 57 -9.45 -7.97 14.47
C CYS A 57 -10.93 -7.55 14.37
N THR A 58 -11.23 -6.66 13.42
CA THR A 58 -12.58 -6.17 13.16
C THR A 58 -13.37 -7.05 12.19
N VAL A 59 -12.72 -8.03 11.57
CA VAL A 59 -13.34 -9.00 10.66
C VAL A 59 -13.27 -10.43 11.23
N PRO A 60 -14.18 -11.35 10.88
CA PRO A 60 -14.22 -12.68 11.49
C PRO A 60 -12.97 -13.53 11.24
N SER A 61 -12.21 -13.23 10.18
CA SER A 61 -11.30 -14.19 9.57
C SER A 61 -9.80 -13.84 9.68
N CYS A 62 -9.38 -13.24 10.79
CA CYS A 62 -7.98 -12.88 11.00
C CYS A 62 -7.07 -14.09 11.33
N PRO A 63 -5.75 -13.97 11.13
CA PRO A 63 -4.81 -14.96 11.63
C PRO A 63 -4.89 -15.07 13.17
N ASP A 64 -4.96 -16.30 13.66
CA ASP A 64 -5.12 -16.66 15.08
C ASP A 64 -3.80 -16.96 15.79
N ARG A 65 -2.69 -16.96 15.04
CA ARG A 65 -1.34 -17.27 15.51
C ARG A 65 -0.30 -16.41 14.80
N GLY A 66 0.96 -16.56 15.24
CA GLY A 66 2.09 -15.92 14.59
C GLY A 66 2.49 -16.59 13.26
N HIS A 67 2.84 -15.76 12.28
CA HIS A 67 3.35 -16.14 10.96
C HIS A 67 4.73 -15.52 10.76
N ARG A 68 5.76 -16.18 11.34
CA ARG A 68 7.12 -15.62 11.44
C ARG A 68 7.71 -15.25 10.07
N GLY A 69 8.24 -14.03 9.99
CA GLY A 69 8.90 -13.48 8.81
C GLY A 69 7.96 -12.80 7.82
N LEU A 70 6.63 -12.99 7.93
CA LEU A 70 5.67 -12.30 7.08
C LEU A 70 5.37 -10.90 7.64
N TRP A 71 5.48 -9.90 6.78
CA TRP A 71 5.13 -8.52 7.13
C TRP A 71 3.63 -8.25 6.95
N LEU A 72 3.04 -7.60 7.93
CA LEU A 72 1.76 -6.93 7.80
C LEU A 72 1.98 -5.46 7.47
N VAL A 73 1.41 -5.01 6.35
CA VAL A 73 1.32 -3.59 5.98
C VAL A 73 -0.12 -3.13 6.21
N PRO A 74 -0.40 -2.50 7.37
CA PRO A 74 -1.77 -2.23 7.80
C PRO A 74 -2.46 -1.18 6.92
N LEU A 75 -3.77 -1.35 6.71
CA LEU A 75 -4.64 -0.30 6.20
C LEU A 75 -5.16 0.50 7.39
N ASN A 76 -4.39 1.51 7.81
CA ASN A 76 -4.86 2.44 8.84
C ASN A 76 -6.01 3.30 8.29
N SER A 77 -7.12 3.40 9.03
CA SER A 77 -8.33 4.06 8.56
C SER A 77 -8.13 5.54 8.18
N TYR A 78 -8.74 5.90 7.06
CA TYR A 78 -9.07 7.26 6.67
C TYR A 78 -10.25 7.76 7.50
N TYR A 79 -10.29 9.08 7.71
CA TYR A 79 -11.42 9.75 8.34
C TYR A 79 -11.98 10.81 7.40
N MET A 80 -13.29 10.75 7.18
CA MET A 80 -14.03 11.86 6.61
C MET A 80 -14.35 12.83 7.74
N THR A 81 -14.01 14.11 7.57
CA THR A 81 -14.23 15.11 8.60
C THR A 81 -14.98 16.32 8.06
N THR A 82 -15.73 16.99 8.93
CA THR A 82 -16.34 18.29 8.65
C THR A 82 -15.76 19.32 9.60
N ALA A 83 -15.59 20.55 9.13
CA ALA A 83 -15.17 21.65 9.98
C ALA A 83 -16.26 21.91 11.04
N SER A 84 -15.84 21.96 12.30
CA SER A 84 -16.68 22.37 13.41
C SER A 84 -16.77 23.90 13.41
N ALA A 85 -17.96 24.45 13.70
CA ALA A 85 -18.16 25.89 13.67
C ALA A 85 -17.41 26.56 14.83
N GLY A 86 -16.41 27.39 14.52
CA GLY A 86 -15.91 28.44 15.41
C GLY A 86 -14.53 28.26 16.05
N ASP A 87 -13.90 27.07 15.99
CA ASP A 87 -12.58 26.83 16.61
C ASP A 87 -11.54 26.16 15.69
N GLY A 88 -11.90 25.87 14.44
CA GLY A 88 -11.02 25.19 13.48
C GLY A 88 -10.83 23.69 13.76
N SER A 89 -11.53 23.14 14.75
CA SER A 89 -11.58 21.70 14.97
C SER A 89 -12.37 20.99 13.87
N ARG A 90 -12.14 19.67 13.73
CA ARG A 90 -12.82 18.85 12.73
C ARG A 90 -13.51 17.69 13.41
N THR A 91 -14.79 17.47 13.10
CA THR A 91 -15.56 16.34 13.58
C THR A 91 -15.46 15.19 12.59
N ILE A 92 -15.15 13.98 13.07
CA ILE A 92 -15.18 12.77 12.23
C ILE A 92 -16.63 12.41 11.94
N VAL A 93 -16.95 12.32 10.65
CA VAL A 93 -18.26 11.89 10.14
C VAL A 93 -18.26 10.38 9.89
N SER A 94 -17.15 9.83 9.38
CA SER A 94 -17.01 8.41 9.11
C SER A 94 -15.54 7.99 9.05
N SER A 95 -15.32 6.68 9.20
CA SER A 95 -14.04 6.01 8.98
C SER A 95 -14.14 4.97 7.86
N CYS A 96 -13.01 4.68 7.23
CA CYS A 96 -12.95 3.85 6.03
C CYS A 96 -11.52 3.33 5.80
N ALA A 97 -11.38 2.11 5.29
CA ALA A 97 -10.07 1.52 4.99
C ALA A 97 -9.42 2.13 3.73
N MET A 98 -10.25 2.59 2.79
CA MET A 98 -9.84 3.11 1.48
C MET A 98 -10.64 4.38 1.14
N PRO A 99 -10.03 5.41 0.53
CA PRO A 99 -10.71 6.66 0.14
C PRO A 99 -12.02 6.48 -0.65
N ASP A 100 -12.11 5.44 -1.46
CA ASP A 100 -13.28 5.13 -2.29
C ASP A 100 -14.44 4.50 -1.52
N THR A 101 -14.16 3.89 -0.38
CA THR A 101 -15.17 3.36 0.55
C THR A 101 -15.69 4.41 1.53
N CYS A 102 -15.02 5.56 1.66
CA CYS A 102 -15.46 6.65 2.52
C CYS A 102 -16.80 7.26 2.07
N SER A 103 -17.59 7.72 3.03
CA SER A 103 -18.87 8.40 2.81
C SER A 103 -19.09 9.54 3.81
N PRO A 104 -19.50 10.75 3.38
CA PRO A 104 -19.69 11.16 1.99
C PRO A 104 -18.38 11.15 1.19
N LYS A 105 -18.49 11.13 -0.15
CA LYS A 105 -17.33 11.20 -1.04
C LYS A 105 -17.05 12.66 -1.37
N PRO A 106 -15.77 13.10 -1.41
CA PRO A 106 -15.45 14.42 -1.95
C PRO A 106 -15.81 14.46 -3.43
N THR A 107 -16.36 15.58 -3.88
CA THR A 107 -16.86 15.77 -5.25
C THR A 107 -16.06 16.81 -6.02
N THR A 108 -15.53 17.82 -5.33
CA THR A 108 -14.67 18.85 -5.92
C THR A 108 -13.18 18.51 -5.76
N ASP A 109 -12.35 19.22 -6.51
CA ASP A 109 -10.89 19.18 -6.39
C ASP A 109 -10.42 19.70 -5.03
N ALA A 110 -10.98 20.81 -4.55
CA ALA A 110 -10.69 21.38 -3.24
C ALA A 110 -11.06 20.42 -2.10
N GLU A 111 -12.26 19.82 -2.15
CA GLU A 111 -12.68 18.81 -1.17
C GLU A 111 -11.77 17.58 -1.18
N THR A 112 -11.35 17.12 -2.36
CA THR A 112 -10.50 15.94 -2.48
C THR A 112 -9.09 16.21 -1.96
N LEU A 113 -8.51 17.37 -2.30
CA LEU A 113 -7.23 17.80 -1.76
C LEU A 113 -7.28 17.92 -0.23
N ASP A 114 -8.30 18.61 0.31
CA ASP A 114 -8.48 18.78 1.74
C ASP A 114 -8.66 17.44 2.46
N PHE A 115 -9.45 16.52 1.89
CA PHE A 115 -9.63 15.17 2.44
C PHE A 115 -8.32 14.37 2.49
N LEU A 116 -7.57 14.32 1.39
CA LEU A 116 -6.30 13.58 1.34
C LEU A 116 -5.24 14.22 2.23
N ARG A 117 -5.12 15.55 2.18
CA ARG A 117 -4.16 16.32 2.96
C ARG A 117 -4.41 16.22 4.45
N SER A 118 -5.65 16.42 4.91
CA SER A 118 -5.98 16.30 6.34
C SER A 118 -5.71 14.89 6.87
N ASN A 119 -5.94 13.85 6.06
CA ASN A 119 -5.59 12.50 6.43
C ASN A 119 -4.07 12.27 6.45
N PHE A 120 -3.32 12.81 5.51
CA PHE A 120 -1.85 12.73 5.53
C PHE A 120 -1.25 13.47 6.74
N GLU A 121 -1.74 14.66 7.06
CA GLU A 121 -1.25 15.50 8.16
C GLU A 121 -1.41 14.80 9.52
N ARG A 122 -2.41 13.93 9.69
CA ARG A 122 -2.54 13.06 10.88
C ARG A 122 -1.31 12.16 11.09
N TYR A 123 -0.70 11.66 10.03
CA TYR A 123 0.49 10.81 10.09
C TYR A 123 1.72 11.69 10.24
N TYR A 124 1.81 12.73 9.41
CA TYR A 124 2.96 13.62 9.31
C TYR A 124 3.28 14.36 10.63
N HIS A 125 2.24 14.76 11.38
CA HIS A 125 2.37 15.45 12.66
C HIS A 125 2.30 14.55 13.89
N SER A 126 2.16 13.23 13.72
CA SER A 126 2.15 12.26 14.82
C SER A 126 3.42 11.41 14.81
N ASN A 127 3.30 10.09 14.63
CA ASN A 127 4.44 9.16 14.64
C ASN A 127 5.04 8.91 13.25
N ARG A 128 4.51 9.55 12.19
CA ARG A 128 5.01 9.42 10.81
C ARG A 128 5.04 7.98 10.28
N ALA A 129 4.08 7.16 10.71
CA ALA A 129 3.86 5.87 10.07
C ALA A 129 3.62 6.06 8.56
N PRO A 130 3.93 5.06 7.72
CA PRO A 130 3.70 5.16 6.28
C PRO A 130 2.22 5.44 5.98
N PHE A 131 1.93 6.47 5.19
CA PHE A 131 0.57 6.85 4.80
C PHE A 131 0.17 6.17 3.50
N PRO A 132 -0.75 5.18 3.53
CA PRO A 132 -1.10 4.42 2.33
C PRO A 132 -2.19 5.12 1.52
N VAL A 133 -2.02 5.26 0.20
CA VAL A 133 -3.09 5.70 -0.71
C VAL A 133 -3.58 4.52 -1.53
N PHE A 134 -4.56 3.81 -0.98
CA PHE A 134 -5.14 2.59 -1.56
C PHE A 134 -6.49 2.90 -2.20
N ILE A 135 -6.55 3.04 -3.53
CA ILE A 135 -7.76 3.42 -4.27
C ILE A 135 -7.97 2.52 -5.49
N HIS A 136 -9.24 2.34 -5.87
CA HIS A 136 -9.58 1.88 -7.21
C HIS A 136 -9.51 3.04 -8.20
N GLU A 137 -9.03 2.77 -9.41
CA GLU A 137 -8.90 3.77 -10.48
C GLU A 137 -10.25 4.41 -10.85
N THR A 138 -11.34 3.65 -10.72
CA THR A 138 -12.72 4.14 -10.93
C THR A 138 -13.09 5.31 -10.01
N TRP A 139 -12.45 5.44 -8.84
CA TRP A 139 -12.65 6.58 -7.95
C TRP A 139 -12.15 7.90 -8.58
N LEU A 140 -11.14 7.82 -9.44
CA LEU A 140 -10.57 8.96 -10.15
C LEU A 140 -11.33 9.31 -11.45
N TRP A 141 -12.38 8.56 -11.82
CA TRP A 141 -13.18 8.92 -13.00
C TRP A 141 -13.95 10.23 -12.83
N THR A 142 -14.23 10.65 -11.59
CA THR A 142 -14.78 11.99 -11.33
C THR A 142 -13.67 13.04 -11.49
N PRO A 143 -13.87 14.07 -12.33
CA PRO A 143 -12.86 15.08 -12.59
C PRO A 143 -12.32 15.78 -11.35
N GLY A 144 -13.20 16.16 -10.40
CA GLY A 144 -12.79 16.79 -9.13
C GLY A 144 -11.87 15.90 -8.31
N ARG A 145 -12.20 14.61 -8.16
CA ARG A 145 -11.36 13.66 -7.43
C ARG A 145 -9.99 13.46 -8.07
N ARG A 146 -9.94 13.32 -9.39
CA ARG A 146 -8.67 13.22 -10.13
C ARG A 146 -7.82 14.48 -9.96
N GLN A 147 -8.41 15.66 -10.14
CA GLN A 147 -7.66 16.92 -10.04
C GLN A 147 -7.16 17.14 -8.62
N GLY A 148 -7.99 16.92 -7.60
CA GLY A 148 -7.57 17.04 -6.20
C GLY A 148 -6.50 16.02 -5.80
N TYR A 149 -6.55 14.79 -6.33
CA TYR A 149 -5.48 13.80 -6.14
C TYR A 149 -4.16 14.25 -6.76
N LEU A 150 -4.18 14.80 -7.98
CA LEU A 150 -2.97 15.33 -8.62
C LEU A 150 -2.41 16.52 -7.83
N SER A 151 -3.26 17.46 -7.42
CA SER A 151 -2.85 18.59 -6.56
C SER A 151 -2.26 18.12 -5.22
N PHE A 152 -2.77 17.02 -4.66
CA PHE A 152 -2.22 16.42 -3.45
C PHE A 152 -0.83 15.85 -3.68
N VAL A 153 -0.60 15.15 -4.80
CA VAL A 153 0.72 14.66 -5.20
C VAL A 153 1.69 15.83 -5.41
N ASP A 154 1.28 16.87 -6.14
CA ASP A 154 2.10 18.07 -6.36
C ASP A 154 2.48 18.72 -5.03
N TRP A 155 1.54 18.81 -4.09
CA TRP A 155 1.81 19.32 -2.74
C TRP A 155 2.81 18.45 -1.96
N LEU A 156 2.67 17.12 -1.99
CA LEU A 156 3.63 16.21 -1.35
C LEU A 156 5.05 16.40 -1.89
N LEU A 157 5.19 16.63 -3.20
CA LEU A 157 6.48 16.87 -3.86
C LEU A 157 7.13 18.21 -3.46
N THR A 158 6.41 19.10 -2.77
CA THR A 158 6.99 20.32 -2.18
C THR A 158 7.60 20.11 -0.79
N LEU A 159 7.40 18.93 -0.19
CA LEU A 159 7.90 18.59 1.14
C LEU A 159 9.23 17.84 1.03
N ASP A 160 10.31 18.44 1.52
CA ASP A 160 11.67 17.90 1.42
C ASP A 160 11.88 16.57 2.17
N ASP A 161 10.98 16.24 3.10
CA ASP A 161 11.06 15.07 3.97
C ASP A 161 10.00 13.99 3.72
N VAL A 162 9.38 14.03 2.52
CA VAL A 162 8.33 13.10 2.11
C VAL A 162 8.71 12.38 0.83
N PHE A 163 8.57 11.04 0.85
CA PHE A 163 8.91 10.18 -0.29
C PHE A 163 7.69 9.38 -0.73
N ILE A 164 7.38 9.45 -2.03
CA ILE A 164 6.35 8.65 -2.67
C ILE A 164 7.00 7.34 -3.13
N VAL A 165 6.62 6.22 -2.49
CA VAL A 165 7.28 4.92 -2.67
C VAL A 165 6.27 3.77 -2.82
N THR A 166 6.77 2.61 -3.23
CA THR A 166 6.00 1.36 -3.25
C THR A 166 5.92 0.74 -1.85
N VAL A 167 4.94 -0.15 -1.65
CA VAL A 167 4.84 -0.94 -0.41
C VAL A 167 6.10 -1.80 -0.17
N ALA A 168 6.71 -2.30 -1.24
CA ALA A 168 7.94 -3.08 -1.15
C ALA A 168 9.11 -2.25 -0.58
N GLU A 169 9.24 -0.99 -1.00
CA GLU A 169 10.24 -0.06 -0.47
C GLU A 169 9.95 0.31 0.99
N VAL A 170 8.68 0.47 1.36
CA VAL A 170 8.29 0.63 2.78
C VAL A 170 8.78 -0.56 3.59
N VAL A 171 8.48 -1.79 3.18
CA VAL A 171 8.94 -3.00 3.89
C VAL A 171 10.46 -3.10 3.93
N ARG A 172 11.16 -2.68 2.86
CA ARG A 172 12.62 -2.60 2.84
C ARG A 172 13.15 -1.60 3.85
N PHE A 173 12.56 -0.41 3.90
CA PHE A 173 12.91 0.62 4.88
C PHE A 173 12.67 0.13 6.31
N MET A 174 11.55 -0.56 6.57
CA MET A 174 11.25 -1.09 7.90
C MET A 174 12.24 -2.17 8.38
N LYS A 175 12.92 -2.86 7.46
CA LYS A 175 13.97 -3.84 7.80
C LYS A 175 15.31 -3.19 8.19
N ASP A 176 15.60 -2.01 7.67
CA ASP A 176 16.84 -1.26 7.91
C ASP A 176 16.56 0.25 7.82
N PRO A 177 15.91 0.84 8.85
CA PRO A 177 15.49 2.22 8.81
C PRO A 177 16.71 3.15 8.83
N LYS A 178 16.70 4.11 7.90
CA LYS A 178 17.72 5.16 7.84
C LYS A 178 17.20 6.45 8.49
N PRO A 179 18.08 7.40 8.86
CA PRO A 179 17.73 8.79 9.03
C PRO A 179 17.53 9.50 7.68
N ILE A 180 16.86 10.65 7.67
CA ILE A 180 16.50 11.34 6.41
C ILE A 180 17.71 11.73 5.56
N GLY A 181 18.78 12.20 6.20
CA GLY A 181 20.01 12.61 5.50
C GLY A 181 20.79 11.44 4.90
N GLU A 182 20.48 10.20 5.28
CA GLU A 182 21.10 8.97 4.76
C GLU A 182 20.16 8.20 3.84
N TYR A 183 18.87 8.53 3.85
CA TYR A 183 17.93 7.88 2.98
C TYR A 183 18.08 8.38 1.56
N VAL A 184 18.58 7.49 0.73
CA VAL A 184 18.55 7.66 -0.71
C VAL A 184 17.36 6.85 -1.20
N GLN A 185 16.29 7.53 -1.62
CA GLN A 185 15.25 6.86 -2.38
C GLN A 185 15.92 6.15 -3.55
N VAL A 186 15.56 4.90 -3.77
CA VAL A 186 16.15 4.09 -4.83
C VAL A 186 16.01 4.85 -6.14
N ASP A 187 17.14 5.19 -6.75
CA ASP A 187 17.17 6.12 -7.87
C ASP A 187 16.26 5.68 -9.02
N CYS A 188 15.22 6.47 -9.27
CA CYS A 188 14.26 6.34 -10.36
C CYS A 188 14.82 6.87 -11.70
N SER A 189 15.98 7.54 -11.70
CA SER A 189 16.52 8.29 -12.83
C SER A 189 17.19 7.44 -13.90
N LYS A 190 17.48 6.17 -13.61
CA LYS A 190 17.57 5.21 -14.71
C LYS A 190 16.15 5.12 -15.23
N ALA A 191 15.90 5.81 -16.35
CA ALA A 191 14.85 5.44 -17.28
C ALA A 191 14.75 3.94 -17.16
N LEU A 192 13.72 3.46 -16.45
CA LEU A 192 13.42 2.06 -16.51
C LEU A 192 13.29 1.91 -18.01
N GLU A 193 14.23 1.20 -18.62
CA GLU A 193 13.94 0.51 -19.84
C GLU A 193 12.80 -0.41 -19.41
N PHE A 194 11.58 0.15 -19.33
CA PHE A 194 10.36 -0.54 -19.57
C PHE A 194 10.68 -1.16 -20.89
N LYS A 195 11.20 -2.39 -20.84
CA LYS A 195 11.46 -3.20 -22.00
C LYS A 195 10.10 -3.27 -22.63
N ARG A 196 9.86 -2.37 -23.58
CA ARG A 196 8.59 -2.23 -24.23
C ARG A 196 8.30 -3.63 -24.72
N CYS A 197 7.07 -4.05 -24.47
CA CYS A 197 6.51 -5.28 -24.99
C CYS A 197 7.00 -5.44 -26.44
N PRO A 198 7.98 -6.33 -26.73
CA PRO A 198 8.59 -6.35 -28.07
C PRO A 198 7.52 -6.66 -29.12
N GLU A 199 6.56 -7.50 -28.72
CA GLU A 199 5.36 -7.82 -29.45
C GLU A 199 4.19 -7.87 -28.46
N VAL A 200 3.07 -7.24 -28.83
CA VAL A 200 1.82 -7.27 -28.07
C VAL A 200 0.93 -8.34 -28.69
N HIS A 201 0.52 -9.31 -27.90
CA HIS A 201 -0.43 -10.33 -28.30
C HIS A 201 -1.79 -10.04 -27.69
N ALA A 202 -2.83 -9.99 -28.53
CA ALA A 202 -4.22 -9.90 -28.12
C ALA A 202 -4.89 -11.26 -28.32
N CYS A 203 -5.19 -11.95 -27.23
CA CYS A 203 -5.68 -13.32 -27.20
C CYS A 203 -7.17 -13.33 -26.89
N SER A 204 -7.94 -14.09 -27.66
CA SER A 204 -9.39 -14.27 -27.47
C SER A 204 -9.69 -15.72 -27.11
N PHE A 205 -10.46 -15.92 -26.04
CA PHE A 205 -10.85 -17.22 -25.51
C PHE A 205 -12.38 -17.26 -25.44
N PRO A 206 -13.07 -17.71 -26.50
CA PRO A 206 -14.54 -17.82 -26.49
C PRO A 206 -15.00 -18.88 -25.47
N ASP A 207 -14.26 -19.97 -25.35
CA ASP A 207 -14.56 -21.08 -24.45
C ASP A 207 -13.63 -21.06 -23.22
N SER A 208 -13.93 -20.16 -22.27
CA SER A 208 -13.17 -20.07 -21.01
C SER A 208 -13.74 -20.98 -19.91
N PRO A 209 -12.95 -21.32 -18.86
CA PRO A 209 -13.42 -22.11 -17.72
C PRO A 209 -14.62 -21.52 -16.96
N ILE A 210 -14.94 -20.24 -17.18
CA ILE A 210 -16.05 -19.53 -16.55
C ILE A 210 -17.24 -19.33 -17.51
N LYS A 211 -17.28 -20.06 -18.63
CA LYS A 211 -18.39 -20.07 -19.61
C LYS A 211 -18.74 -18.71 -20.23
N GLU A 212 -17.77 -17.81 -20.25
CA GLU A 212 -17.88 -16.49 -20.88
C GLU A 212 -16.65 -16.23 -21.73
N ALA A 213 -16.80 -15.46 -22.80
CA ALA A 213 -15.67 -15.02 -23.59
C ALA A 213 -14.71 -14.16 -22.73
N ARG A 214 -13.41 -14.40 -22.89
CA ARG A 214 -12.35 -13.64 -22.21
C ARG A 214 -11.25 -13.23 -23.17
N HIS A 215 -10.64 -12.10 -22.85
CA HIS A 215 -9.54 -11.53 -23.62
C HIS A 215 -8.34 -11.28 -22.72
N LEU A 216 -7.14 -11.55 -23.23
CA LEU A 216 -5.88 -11.22 -22.57
C LEU A 216 -5.00 -10.45 -23.53
N VAL A 217 -4.41 -9.36 -23.05
CA VAL A 217 -3.42 -8.59 -23.78
C VAL A 217 -2.11 -8.64 -23.00
N GLY A 218 -1.03 -9.04 -23.66
CA GLY A 218 0.26 -9.16 -23.00
C GLY A 218 1.44 -9.37 -23.95
N CYS A 219 2.63 -9.51 -23.37
CA CYS A 219 3.89 -9.61 -24.11
C CYS A 219 4.38 -11.04 -24.31
N ARG A 220 3.49 -12.01 -24.07
CA ARG A 220 3.77 -13.43 -24.22
C ARG A 220 2.83 -14.01 -25.27
N PRO A 221 3.27 -15.00 -26.05
CA PRO A 221 2.40 -15.70 -26.97
C PRO A 221 1.13 -16.19 -26.27
N CYS A 222 0.02 -16.19 -27.01
CA CYS A 222 -1.26 -16.61 -26.45
C CYS A 222 -1.18 -18.04 -25.92
N PRO A 223 -1.57 -18.29 -24.67
CA PRO A 223 -1.68 -19.65 -24.16
C PRO A 223 -2.78 -20.41 -24.89
N GLN A 224 -2.74 -21.73 -24.86
CA GLN A 224 -3.74 -22.59 -25.51
C GLN A 224 -5.13 -22.48 -24.87
N ARG A 225 -5.18 -22.13 -23.57
CA ARG A 225 -6.41 -21.96 -22.79
C ARG A 225 -6.31 -20.70 -21.95
N TYR A 226 -7.45 -20.15 -21.59
CA TYR A 226 -7.51 -19.00 -20.68
C TYR A 226 -6.98 -19.41 -19.29
N PRO A 227 -5.92 -18.78 -18.78
CA PRO A 227 -5.38 -19.07 -17.46
C PRO A 227 -6.43 -18.86 -16.35
N TRP A 228 -6.58 -19.84 -15.47
CA TRP A 228 -7.56 -19.81 -14.37
C TRP A 228 -7.04 -20.55 -13.13
N LEU A 229 -7.82 -20.61 -12.05
CA LEU A 229 -7.42 -21.15 -10.73
C LEU A 229 -6.70 -22.51 -10.79
N TRP A 230 -7.10 -23.40 -11.70
CA TRP A 230 -6.55 -24.76 -11.84
C TRP A 230 -5.66 -24.95 -13.07
N ASP A 231 -5.52 -23.92 -13.90
CA ASP A 231 -4.72 -23.92 -15.12
C ASP A 231 -3.98 -22.59 -15.22
N VAL A 232 -3.09 -22.37 -14.26
CA VAL A 232 -2.14 -21.26 -14.32
C VAL A 232 -0.99 -21.72 -15.21
N VAL A 233 -0.76 -21.02 -16.33
CA VAL A 233 0.35 -21.33 -17.25
C VAL A 233 1.68 -21.13 -16.51
N ARG A 234 2.22 -22.20 -15.92
CA ARG A 234 3.53 -22.25 -15.28
C ARG A 234 4.59 -22.68 -16.28
N THR A 235 4.68 -22.04 -17.45
CA THR A 235 5.81 -22.28 -18.36
C THR A 235 7.07 -21.59 -17.82
N VAL A 236 7.62 -22.15 -16.74
CA VAL A 236 9.03 -21.98 -16.40
C VAL A 236 9.66 -23.35 -16.60
N LYS A 237 10.17 -23.62 -17.80
CA LYS A 237 11.32 -24.52 -17.89
C LYS A 237 12.42 -23.83 -17.08
N HIS A 238 12.77 -24.41 -15.94
CA HIS A 238 13.94 -24.00 -15.16
C HIS A 238 15.19 -24.26 -15.99
N ASP A 239 15.57 -23.29 -16.83
CA ASP A 239 16.88 -23.17 -17.46
C ASP A 239 17.29 -21.70 -17.59
N VAL A 240 16.80 -20.88 -16.64
CA VAL A 240 17.39 -19.58 -16.36
C VAL A 240 17.82 -19.65 -14.92
N SER A 241 19.12 -19.83 -14.70
CA SER A 241 19.76 -19.49 -13.44
C SER A 241 19.44 -18.02 -13.14
N TYR A 242 18.41 -17.79 -12.34
CA TYR A 242 18.19 -16.51 -11.71
C TYR A 242 19.29 -16.39 -10.66
N GLU A 243 20.43 -15.81 -11.03
CA GLU A 243 21.17 -15.03 -10.06
C GLU A 243 20.17 -14.03 -9.47
N VAL A 244 19.97 -14.11 -8.17
CA VAL A 244 19.23 -13.12 -7.40
C VAL A 244 20.07 -11.83 -7.43
N SER A 245 20.02 -11.13 -8.57
CA SER A 245 20.43 -9.75 -8.64
C SER A 245 19.33 -8.96 -7.93
N GLU A 246 19.66 -8.51 -6.72
CA GLU A 246 18.95 -7.61 -5.80
C GLU A 246 18.47 -6.26 -6.39
N LYS A 247 18.38 -6.14 -7.71
CA LYS A 247 18.16 -4.90 -8.46
C LYS A 247 17.07 -5.08 -9.51
N ARG A 248 15.81 -5.05 -9.10
CA ARG A 248 14.69 -4.73 -10.00
C ARG A 248 13.76 -3.77 -9.29
N ASN A 249 13.88 -2.50 -9.67
CA ASN A 249 13.18 -1.37 -9.09
C ASN A 249 11.85 -1.16 -9.81
N PHE A 250 10.79 -0.88 -9.07
CA PHE A 250 9.49 -0.49 -9.60
C PHE A 250 9.18 0.90 -9.08
N CYS A 251 9.27 1.93 -9.93
CA CYS A 251 8.89 3.28 -9.57
C CYS A 251 8.16 3.95 -10.75
N ALA A 252 7.07 4.64 -10.41
CA ALA A 252 6.14 5.29 -11.32
C ALA A 252 6.79 6.51 -12.00
N GLY A 253 7.28 6.31 -13.22
CA GLY A 253 7.66 7.39 -14.12
C GLY A 253 6.50 7.74 -15.04
N CYS A 254 5.90 8.92 -14.83
CA CYS A 254 5.09 9.72 -15.76
C CYS A 254 4.65 9.05 -17.07
N VAL A 255 3.71 8.10 -16.96
CA VAL A 255 2.63 7.90 -17.93
C VAL A 255 1.43 7.55 -17.08
N ILE A 256 0.51 8.49 -16.91
CA ILE A 256 -0.85 8.22 -16.42
C ILE A 256 -1.55 7.44 -17.54
N LEU A 257 -1.20 6.18 -17.70
CA LEU A 257 -2.00 5.17 -18.37
C LEU A 257 -2.06 3.95 -17.46
N ILE A 258 -3.20 3.84 -16.78
CA ILE A 258 -3.89 2.60 -16.43
C ILE A 258 -2.94 1.47 -16.03
N CYS A 259 -2.25 1.64 -14.92
CA CYS A 259 -1.82 0.50 -14.11
C CYS A 259 -1.77 0.91 -12.64
N LEU A 260 -2.65 0.28 -11.88
CA LEU A 260 -2.84 0.38 -10.44
C LEU A 260 -1.49 0.24 -9.71
N ALA A 261 -0.92 1.37 -9.29
CA ALA A 261 0.19 1.38 -8.35
C ALA A 261 -0.36 1.73 -6.96
N ILE A 262 -0.16 0.81 -6.03
CA ILE A 262 -0.35 1.05 -4.61
C ILE A 262 0.79 1.98 -4.16
N ILE A 263 0.46 3.24 -3.85
CA ILE A 263 1.41 4.28 -3.46
C ILE A 263 1.34 4.49 -1.95
N VAL A 264 2.50 4.57 -1.29
CA VAL A 264 2.62 4.87 0.14
C VAL A 264 3.61 6.03 0.32
N CYS A 265 3.30 6.96 1.23
CA CYS A 265 4.19 8.07 1.56
C CYS A 265 4.97 7.76 2.85
N LEU A 266 6.30 7.89 2.81
CA LEU A 266 7.17 7.81 4.00
C LEU A 266 7.55 9.23 4.46
N ALA A 267 7.45 9.48 5.77
CA ALA A 267 7.95 10.71 6.42
C ALA A 267 8.90 10.35 7.57
N TYR A 268 10.00 11.10 7.76
CA TYR A 268 11.11 10.71 8.64
C TYR A 268 11.00 11.19 10.09
N PHE A 269 11.57 10.44 11.05
CA PHE A 269 11.71 10.85 12.45
C PHE A 269 13.09 11.48 12.74
N SER A 270 13.15 12.55 13.53
CA SER A 270 14.39 13.05 14.12
C SER A 270 14.53 12.47 15.54
N ALA A 271 15.35 11.44 15.69
CA ALA A 271 15.66 10.88 16.99
C ALA A 271 16.59 11.83 17.76
N LYS A 272 16.02 12.66 18.66
CA LYS A 272 16.82 13.28 19.72
C LYS A 272 17.19 12.20 20.74
N PRO A 273 18.48 12.00 21.06
CA PRO A 273 18.87 11.04 22.08
C PRO A 273 18.31 11.47 23.44
N LEU A 274 17.57 10.57 24.10
CA LEU A 274 17.20 10.69 25.50
C LEU A 274 18.48 10.75 26.33
N ALA A 275 18.80 11.93 26.84
CA ALA A 275 19.87 12.10 27.82
C ALA A 275 19.56 11.22 29.03
N ARG A 276 20.43 10.23 29.30
CA ARG A 276 20.40 9.44 30.53
C ARG A 276 20.66 10.36 31.71
N GLY A 277 19.58 10.80 32.36
CA GLY A 277 19.64 11.44 33.66
C GLY A 277 20.13 10.44 34.70
N ASN A 278 21.30 10.73 35.27
CA ASN A 278 21.87 10.02 36.40
C ASN A 278 20.91 10.12 37.59
N LYS A 279 20.34 9.00 38.04
CA LYS A 279 19.69 8.91 39.35
C LYS A 279 20.30 7.74 40.11
N THR A 280 21.33 8.05 40.89
CA THR A 280 21.72 7.30 42.07
C THR A 280 20.62 7.42 43.11
N HIS A 281 20.04 6.30 43.53
CA HIS A 281 19.42 6.19 44.84
C HIS A 281 19.85 4.88 45.48
N THR A 282 20.68 5.03 46.50
CA THR A 282 20.95 4.11 47.60
C THR A 282 19.67 3.82 48.38
N LEU A 283 19.49 2.53 48.72
CA LEU A 283 18.60 1.88 49.71
C LEU A 283 17.24 2.54 50.00
#